data_AF-A0A7S4JXL1-F1
#
_entry.id   AF-A0A7S4JXL1-F1
#
_cell.length_a   1.000
_cell.length_b   1.000
_cell.length_c   1.000
_cell.angle_alpha   90.00
_cell.angle_beta   90.00
_cell.angle_gamma   90.00
#
_symmetry.space_group_name_H-M   'P 1'
#
loop_
_entity.id
_entity.type
_entity.pdbx_description
1 polymer ?
#
loop_
_entity_poly.entity_id
_entity_poly.type
_entity_poly.pdbx_seq_one_letter_code
_entity_poly.pdbx_strand_id
1 'polypeptide(L)'
;KIAEAQDKLQAVQDAFDASTAADKEAARSLAEAKAREADAKASEEAALQREAEAKDAEQAALQREAEAKAREEQALATEAAAKKAEQEALDREADAKAREQEALDREADAKAREADAVSRENDAKAAEADAVDRENKAKAAEADAIAEEDKAKAAEAEAKEAEAPFKAAQEEVEKALAAVKAEEDAYNAKTEELKAQAASDSVVKANRAKVSLDAHLAEDPLPLRKAKITLEAANKRADKARAPFQAASEKAEAARKVAQAAREEAEAKAREAESARQAASAAREQAEQARAAAVAAREQAEQARAAAVAAREEAVRVREAAEAARAEAVAAREQAVEDRKQAEAARGAAEEAKARAEEAVAAAQAAVAEAEAFLEELKANPGSGHGALWWIDRELTEKKKYMPVSKGGIRN
;
A
#
# COMPACT_ATOMS: atom_id res chain seq x y z
N LYS A 1 37.39 -129.80 -63.55
CA LYS A 1 37.91 -128.74 -64.44
C LYS A 1 36.83 -127.77 -64.94
N ILE A 2 35.66 -128.23 -65.45
CA ILE A 2 34.55 -127.31 -65.81
C ILE A 2 33.75 -126.85 -64.58
N ALA A 3 33.39 -127.75 -63.65
CA ALA A 3 32.69 -127.39 -62.41
C ALA A 3 33.49 -126.40 -61.52
N GLU A 4 34.79 -126.63 -61.39
CA GLU A 4 35.70 -125.75 -60.64
C GLU A 4 35.90 -124.36 -61.29
N ALA A 5 35.64 -124.23 -62.60
CA ALA A 5 35.62 -122.95 -63.29
C ALA A 5 34.26 -122.24 -63.15
N GLN A 6 33.16 -122.99 -63.07
CA GLN A 6 31.83 -122.47 -62.81
C GLN A 6 31.67 -122.00 -61.35
N ASP A 7 32.23 -122.71 -60.36
CA ASP A 7 32.24 -122.26 -58.97
C ASP A 7 33.07 -120.99 -58.77
N LYS A 8 34.20 -120.87 -59.49
CA LYS A 8 35.01 -119.63 -59.48
C LYS A 8 34.28 -118.48 -60.18
N LEU A 9 33.55 -118.74 -61.27
CA LEU A 9 32.75 -117.72 -61.95
C LEU A 9 31.57 -117.28 -61.08
N GLN A 10 30.88 -118.21 -60.41
CA GLN A 10 29.79 -117.92 -59.48
C GLN A 10 30.30 -117.15 -58.25
N ALA A 11 31.44 -117.53 -57.67
CA ALA A 11 32.05 -116.79 -56.58
C ALA A 11 32.47 -115.37 -56.99
N VAL A 12 32.92 -115.17 -58.24
CA VAL A 12 33.22 -113.84 -58.78
C VAL A 12 31.93 -113.04 -59.02
N GLN A 13 30.86 -113.68 -59.49
CA GLN A 13 29.55 -113.06 -59.70
C GLN A 13 28.92 -112.64 -58.36
N ASP A 14 28.93 -113.52 -57.36
CA ASP A 14 28.44 -113.25 -56.01
C ASP A 14 29.27 -112.16 -55.31
N ALA A 15 30.60 -112.16 -55.52
CA ALA A 15 31.46 -111.08 -55.03
C ALA A 15 31.18 -109.74 -55.72
N PHE A 16 30.83 -109.76 -57.01
CA PHE A 16 30.43 -108.57 -57.76
C PHE A 16 29.05 -108.05 -57.33
N ASP A 17 28.08 -108.94 -57.13
CA ASP A 17 26.74 -108.57 -56.65
C ASP A 17 26.79 -108.08 -55.19
N ALA A 18 27.62 -108.68 -54.34
CA ALA A 18 27.89 -108.19 -52.99
C ALA A 18 28.61 -106.83 -53.02
N SER A 19 29.57 -106.63 -53.92
CA SER A 19 30.24 -105.33 -54.12
C SER A 19 29.25 -104.27 -54.58
N THR A 20 28.37 -104.57 -55.54
CA THR A 20 27.39 -103.60 -56.03
C THR A 20 26.28 -103.30 -55.02
N ALA A 21 25.90 -104.26 -54.18
CA ALA A 21 25.02 -104.03 -53.05
C ALA A 21 25.68 -103.12 -51.99
N ALA A 22 26.93 -103.40 -51.64
CA ALA A 22 27.74 -102.58 -50.74
C ALA A 22 27.96 -101.15 -51.30
N ASP A 23 28.16 -101.01 -52.62
CA ASP A 23 28.29 -99.73 -53.31
C ASP A 23 27.00 -98.90 -53.23
N LYS A 24 25.84 -99.54 -53.40
CA LYS A 24 24.52 -98.89 -53.27
C LYS A 24 24.23 -98.46 -51.83
N GLU A 25 24.59 -99.29 -50.86
CA GLU A 25 24.45 -98.97 -49.44
C GLU A 25 25.40 -97.85 -49.01
N ALA A 26 26.63 -97.84 -49.50
CA ALA A 26 27.58 -96.75 -49.31
C ALA A 26 27.10 -95.45 -49.97
N ALA A 27 26.56 -95.52 -51.19
CA ALA A 27 25.99 -94.36 -51.87
C ALA A 27 24.78 -93.78 -51.12
N ARG A 28 23.92 -94.64 -50.58
CA ARG A 28 22.78 -94.23 -49.76
C ARG A 28 23.22 -93.59 -48.45
N SER A 29 24.17 -94.21 -47.75
CA SER A 29 24.74 -93.69 -46.49
C SER A 29 25.43 -92.34 -46.69
N LEU A 30 26.14 -92.16 -47.80
CA LEU A 30 26.77 -90.89 -48.18
C LEU A 30 25.73 -89.81 -48.53
N ALA A 31 24.64 -90.18 -49.19
CA ALA A 31 23.55 -89.25 -49.49
C ALA A 31 22.82 -88.80 -48.21
N GLU A 32 22.58 -89.72 -47.29
CA GLU A 32 21.99 -89.44 -45.97
C GLU A 32 22.93 -88.56 -45.11
N ALA A 33 24.25 -88.81 -45.14
CA ALA A 33 25.24 -87.98 -44.46
C ALA A 33 25.28 -86.54 -45.00
N LYS A 34 25.23 -86.37 -46.33
CA LYS A 34 25.18 -85.05 -46.97
C LYS A 34 23.88 -84.30 -46.71
N ALA A 35 22.76 -85.01 -46.61
CA ALA A 35 21.49 -84.40 -46.20
C ALA A 35 21.58 -83.89 -44.76
N ARG A 36 22.14 -84.68 -43.84
CA ARG A 36 22.37 -84.26 -42.44
C ARG A 36 23.33 -83.07 -42.32
N GLU A 37 24.41 -83.04 -43.10
CA GLU A 37 25.33 -81.90 -43.16
C GLU A 37 24.62 -80.62 -43.67
N ALA A 38 23.78 -80.74 -44.71
CA ALA A 38 23.02 -79.62 -45.25
C ALA A 38 21.96 -79.10 -44.25
N ASP A 39 21.25 -80.01 -43.58
CA ASP A 39 20.26 -79.65 -42.55
C ASP A 39 20.95 -79.00 -41.33
N ALA A 40 22.12 -79.49 -40.92
CA ALA A 40 22.91 -78.90 -39.84
C ALA A 40 23.39 -77.48 -40.20
N LYS A 41 23.88 -77.28 -41.44
CA LYS A 41 24.30 -75.95 -41.94
C LYS A 41 23.13 -74.97 -42.04
N ALA A 42 21.96 -75.42 -42.47
CA ALA A 42 20.75 -74.60 -42.47
C ALA A 42 20.30 -74.23 -41.05
N SER A 43 20.47 -75.15 -40.09
CA SER A 43 20.18 -74.88 -38.68
C SER A 43 21.19 -73.88 -38.06
N GLU A 44 22.47 -73.95 -38.44
CA GLU A 44 23.49 -72.98 -38.03
C GLU A 44 23.20 -71.57 -38.57
N GLU A 45 22.87 -71.44 -39.85
CA GLU A 45 22.52 -70.15 -40.46
C GLU A 45 21.28 -69.53 -39.79
N ALA A 46 20.26 -70.34 -39.50
CA ALA A 46 19.07 -69.90 -38.78
C ALA A 46 19.34 -69.55 -37.30
N ALA A 47 20.36 -70.15 -36.67
CA ALA A 47 20.78 -69.80 -35.32
C ALA A 47 21.55 -68.47 -35.30
N LEU A 48 22.47 -68.26 -36.25
CA LEU A 48 23.21 -67.01 -36.41
C LEU A 48 22.29 -65.83 -36.70
N GLN A 49 21.24 -66.02 -37.50
CA GLN A 49 20.24 -64.99 -37.74
C GLN A 49 19.50 -64.61 -36.43
N ARG A 50 19.11 -65.60 -35.63
CA ARG A 50 18.45 -65.36 -34.33
C ARG A 50 19.38 -64.66 -33.33
N GLU A 51 20.67 -64.99 -33.34
CA GLU A 51 21.67 -64.31 -32.52
C GLU A 51 21.82 -62.83 -32.93
N ALA A 52 21.85 -62.53 -34.23
CA ALA A 52 21.88 -61.16 -34.73
C ALA A 52 20.63 -60.37 -34.33
N GLU A 53 19.44 -60.94 -34.53
CA GLU A 53 18.16 -60.34 -34.13
C GLU A 53 18.09 -60.10 -32.61
N ALA A 54 18.64 -61.01 -31.80
CA ALA A 54 18.68 -60.85 -30.35
C ALA A 54 19.67 -59.77 -29.89
N LYS A 55 20.82 -59.61 -30.58
CA LYS A 55 21.75 -58.50 -30.33
C LYS A 55 21.13 -57.15 -30.68
N ASP A 56 20.39 -57.06 -31.80
CA ASP A 56 19.67 -55.84 -32.16
C ASP A 56 18.57 -55.51 -31.15
N ALA A 57 17.85 -56.53 -30.65
CA ALA A 57 16.85 -56.37 -29.60
C ALA A 57 17.46 -55.88 -28.27
N GLU A 58 18.61 -56.41 -27.87
CA GLU A 58 19.37 -55.95 -26.68
C GLU A 58 19.79 -54.48 -26.82
N GLN A 59 20.35 -54.08 -27.97
CA GLN A 59 20.73 -52.68 -28.22
C GLN A 59 19.52 -51.75 -28.20
N ALA A 60 18.40 -52.15 -28.79
CA ALA A 60 17.16 -51.38 -28.75
C ALA A 60 16.60 -51.27 -27.32
N ALA A 61 16.76 -52.30 -26.47
CA ALA A 61 16.34 -52.26 -25.09
C ALA A 61 17.24 -51.34 -24.23
N LEU A 62 18.56 -51.38 -24.44
CA LEU A 62 19.52 -50.45 -23.82
C LEU A 62 19.20 -48.99 -24.14
N GLN A 63 18.87 -48.69 -25.39
CA GLN A 63 18.46 -47.34 -25.80
C GLN A 63 17.17 -46.89 -25.08
N ARG A 64 16.15 -47.77 -25.01
CA ARG A 64 14.91 -47.46 -24.29
C ARG A 64 15.13 -47.24 -22.80
N GLU A 65 16.01 -48.02 -22.16
CA GLU A 65 16.39 -47.82 -20.75
C GLU A 65 17.06 -46.45 -20.54
N ALA A 66 17.98 -46.07 -21.44
CA ALA A 66 18.65 -44.77 -21.37
C ALA A 66 17.67 -43.61 -21.57
N GLU A 67 16.74 -43.71 -22.52
CA GLU A 67 15.68 -42.71 -22.72
C GLU A 67 14.75 -42.61 -21.51
N ALA A 68 14.37 -43.74 -20.90
CA ALA A 68 13.53 -43.75 -19.72
C ALA A 68 14.23 -43.11 -18.50
N LYS A 69 15.52 -43.38 -18.31
CA LYS A 69 16.35 -42.70 -17.28
C LYS A 69 16.41 -41.19 -17.50
N ALA A 70 16.60 -40.74 -18.74
CA ALA A 70 16.61 -39.31 -19.07
C ALA A 70 15.24 -38.65 -18.78
N ARG A 71 14.13 -39.35 -19.07
CA ARG A 71 12.78 -38.87 -18.73
C ARG A 71 12.56 -38.77 -17.22
N GLU A 72 13.06 -39.72 -16.44
CA GLU A 72 12.98 -39.66 -14.97
C GLU A 72 13.78 -38.48 -14.40
N GLU A 73 14.99 -38.23 -14.90
CA GLU A 73 15.79 -37.06 -14.51
C GLU A 73 15.08 -35.74 -14.85
N GLN A 74 14.49 -35.65 -16.04
CA GLN A 74 13.70 -34.48 -16.43
C GLN A 74 12.49 -34.29 -15.52
N ALA A 75 11.76 -35.36 -15.20
CA ALA A 75 10.60 -35.30 -14.31
C ALA A 75 10.99 -34.86 -12.88
N LEU A 76 12.11 -35.36 -12.35
CA LEU A 76 12.69 -34.91 -11.08
C LEU A 76 13.02 -33.41 -11.08
N ALA A 77 13.60 -32.90 -12.17
CA ALA A 77 13.89 -31.47 -12.32
C ALA A 77 12.60 -30.64 -12.35
N THR A 78 11.54 -31.10 -13.03
CA THR A 78 10.24 -30.42 -13.04
C THR A 78 9.57 -30.42 -11.67
N GLU A 79 9.66 -31.52 -10.91
CA GLU A 79 9.12 -31.59 -9.54
C GLU A 79 9.85 -30.62 -8.61
N ALA A 80 11.18 -30.51 -8.72
CA ALA A 80 11.97 -29.55 -7.96
C ALA A 80 11.58 -28.10 -8.28
N ALA A 81 11.37 -27.79 -9.56
CA ALA A 81 10.90 -26.46 -9.99
C ALA A 81 9.49 -26.16 -9.46
N ALA A 82 8.57 -27.14 -9.48
CA ALA A 82 7.22 -26.98 -8.97
C ALA A 82 7.20 -26.75 -7.44
N LYS A 83 8.04 -27.48 -6.68
CA LYS A 83 8.22 -27.25 -5.23
C LYS A 83 8.73 -25.83 -4.93
N LYS A 84 9.63 -25.31 -5.77
CA LYS A 84 10.09 -23.92 -5.62
C LYS A 84 8.97 -22.93 -5.90
N ALA A 85 8.18 -23.15 -6.95
CA ALA A 85 7.03 -22.30 -7.28
C ALA A 85 5.96 -22.31 -6.16
N GLU A 86 5.73 -23.46 -5.52
CA GLU A 86 4.85 -23.60 -4.35
C GLU A 86 5.35 -22.75 -3.17
N GLN A 87 6.65 -22.77 -2.87
CA GLN A 87 7.22 -21.93 -1.82
C GLN A 87 7.06 -20.43 -2.14
N GLU A 88 7.34 -20.02 -3.39
CA GLU A 88 7.14 -18.64 -3.82
C GLU A 88 5.66 -18.21 -3.77
N ALA A 89 4.71 -19.16 -3.91
CA ALA A 89 3.29 -18.89 -3.74
C ALA A 89 2.92 -18.67 -2.27
N LEU A 90 3.48 -19.46 -1.36
CA LEU A 90 3.31 -19.28 0.09
C LEU A 90 3.86 -17.94 0.58
N ASP A 91 5.01 -17.52 0.06
CA ASP A 91 5.61 -16.23 0.38
C ASP A 91 4.69 -15.07 -0.08
N ARG A 92 4.11 -15.17 -1.28
CA ARG A 92 3.11 -14.21 -1.77
C ARG A 92 1.84 -14.19 -0.91
N GLU A 93 1.39 -15.33 -0.39
CA GLU A 93 0.25 -15.39 0.52
C GLU A 93 0.56 -14.67 1.85
N ALA A 94 1.78 -14.79 2.36
CA ALA A 94 2.22 -14.07 3.55
C ALA A 94 2.26 -12.55 3.31
N ASP A 95 2.78 -12.10 2.16
CA ASP A 95 2.77 -10.69 1.77
C ASP A 95 1.35 -10.14 1.61
N ALA A 96 0.43 -10.93 1.03
CA ALA A 96 -0.97 -10.55 0.90
C ALA A 96 -1.65 -10.38 2.28
N LYS A 97 -1.37 -11.27 3.24
CA LYS A 97 -1.85 -11.14 4.62
C LYS A 97 -1.30 -9.91 5.32
N ALA A 98 -0.02 -9.58 5.11
CA ALA A 98 0.57 -8.36 5.64
C ALA A 98 -0.14 -7.10 5.09
N ARG A 99 -0.43 -7.06 3.78
CA ARG A 99 -1.20 -5.96 3.17
C ARG A 99 -2.62 -5.85 3.69
N GLU A 100 -3.28 -6.98 3.98
CA GLU A 100 -4.60 -7.00 4.61
C GLU A 100 -4.57 -6.36 6.00
N GLN A 101 -3.55 -6.68 6.81
CA GLN A 101 -3.38 -6.04 8.12
C GLN A 101 -3.14 -4.52 7.98
N GLU A 102 -2.27 -4.09 7.07
CA GLU A 102 -2.06 -2.65 6.85
C GLU A 102 -3.32 -1.94 6.36
N ALA A 103 -4.19 -2.61 5.59
CA ALA A 103 -5.47 -2.04 5.16
C ALA A 103 -6.44 -1.87 6.33
N LEU A 104 -6.46 -2.82 7.27
CA LEU A 104 -7.24 -2.72 8.52
C LEU A 104 -6.76 -1.56 9.40
N ASP A 105 -5.44 -1.40 9.53
CA ASP A 105 -4.86 -0.30 10.31
C ASP A 105 -5.24 1.07 9.71
N ARG A 106 -5.18 1.19 8.37
CA ARG A 106 -5.64 2.41 7.67
C ARG A 106 -7.14 2.67 7.84
N GLU A 107 -7.96 1.63 7.88
CA GLU A 107 -9.40 1.77 8.15
C GLU A 107 -9.66 2.29 9.57
N ALA A 108 -8.89 1.81 10.56
CA ALA A 108 -8.96 2.29 11.93
C ALA A 108 -8.56 3.77 12.03
N ASP A 109 -7.47 4.16 11.36
CA ASP A 109 -7.02 5.56 11.29
C ASP A 109 -8.06 6.47 10.62
N ALA A 110 -8.69 6.00 9.53
CA ALA A 110 -9.76 6.74 8.86
C ALA A 110 -10.95 6.99 9.80
N LYS A 111 -11.40 5.96 10.53
CA LYS A 111 -12.47 6.09 11.54
C LYS A 111 -12.11 7.06 12.67
N ALA A 112 -10.85 7.04 13.12
CA ALA A 112 -10.38 7.98 14.15
C ALA A 112 -10.43 9.43 13.64
N ARG A 113 -10.05 9.68 12.39
CA ARG A 113 -10.13 11.02 11.79
C ARG A 113 -11.55 11.48 11.53
N GLU A 114 -12.47 10.57 11.17
CA GLU A 114 -13.90 10.90 11.08
C GLU A 114 -14.45 11.34 12.44
N ALA A 115 -14.07 10.68 13.53
CA ALA A 115 -14.47 11.07 14.89
C ALA A 115 -13.90 12.46 15.29
N ASP A 116 -12.63 12.74 14.98
CA ASP A 116 -12.03 14.06 15.22
C ASP A 116 -12.73 15.15 14.41
N ALA A 117 -13.04 14.90 13.14
CA ALA A 117 -13.77 15.84 12.29
C ALA A 117 -15.16 16.19 12.85
N VAL A 118 -15.88 15.20 13.40
CA VAL A 118 -17.16 15.44 14.08
C VAL A 118 -16.98 16.25 15.36
N SER A 119 -15.94 15.98 16.15
CA SER A 119 -15.63 16.78 17.34
C SER A 119 -15.36 18.23 16.99
N ARG A 120 -14.51 18.48 15.99
CA ARG A 120 -14.16 19.83 15.53
C ARG A 120 -15.36 20.60 14.98
N GLU A 121 -16.28 19.92 14.31
CA GLU A 121 -17.53 20.54 13.87
C GLU A 121 -18.39 21.00 15.05
N ASN A 122 -18.47 20.21 16.12
CA ASN A 122 -19.22 20.59 17.32
C ASN A 122 -18.56 21.78 18.02
N ASP A 123 -17.22 21.80 18.11
CA ASP A 123 -16.47 22.94 18.65
C ASP A 123 -16.70 24.21 17.83
N ALA A 124 -16.71 24.11 16.50
CA ALA A 124 -17.03 25.22 15.61
C ALA A 124 -18.45 25.76 15.85
N LYS A 125 -19.45 24.88 15.95
CA LYS A 125 -20.84 25.27 16.27
C LYS A 125 -20.94 25.96 17.63
N ALA A 126 -20.22 25.46 18.63
CA ALA A 126 -20.20 26.07 19.96
C ALA A 126 -19.55 27.46 19.94
N ALA A 127 -18.43 27.62 19.22
CA ALA A 127 -17.76 28.91 19.07
C ALA A 127 -18.62 29.93 18.30
N GLU A 128 -19.38 29.49 17.29
CA GLU A 128 -20.34 30.33 16.59
C GLU A 128 -21.47 30.82 17.49
N ALA A 129 -22.05 29.94 18.31
CA ALA A 129 -23.10 30.31 19.24
C ALA A 129 -22.59 31.35 20.26
N ASP A 130 -21.40 31.13 20.81
CA ASP A 130 -20.74 32.06 21.74
C ASP A 130 -20.44 33.42 21.06
N ALA A 131 -20.01 33.42 19.79
CA ALA A 131 -19.80 34.66 19.04
C ALA A 131 -21.11 35.46 18.85
N VAL A 132 -22.22 34.78 18.54
CA VAL A 132 -23.54 35.41 18.43
C VAL A 132 -23.98 35.99 19.79
N ASP A 133 -23.79 35.25 20.87
CA ASP A 133 -24.13 35.72 22.21
C ASP A 133 -23.33 36.96 22.63
N ARG A 134 -22.02 36.98 22.34
CA ARG A 134 -21.17 38.15 22.62
C ARG A 134 -21.54 39.34 21.76
N GLU A 135 -21.89 39.13 20.50
CA GLU A 135 -22.38 40.20 19.62
C GLU A 135 -23.67 40.84 20.15
N ASN A 136 -24.62 40.02 20.63
CA ASN A 136 -25.86 40.54 21.21
C ASN A 136 -25.60 41.34 22.48
N LYS A 137 -24.66 40.90 23.33
CA LYS A 137 -24.23 41.65 24.52
C LYS A 137 -23.55 42.98 24.16
N ALA A 138 -22.72 42.99 23.11
CA ALA A 138 -22.09 44.22 22.62
C ALA A 138 -23.14 45.23 22.12
N LYS A 139 -24.13 44.77 21.35
CA LYS A 139 -25.24 45.63 20.89
C LYS A 139 -26.06 46.20 22.04
N ALA A 140 -26.31 45.41 23.09
CA ALA A 140 -27.01 45.88 24.27
C ALA A 140 -26.20 46.96 25.01
N ALA A 141 -24.91 46.72 25.24
CA ALA A 141 -24.03 47.70 25.90
C ALA A 141 -23.87 49.00 25.08
N GLU A 142 -23.83 48.89 23.75
CA GLU A 142 -23.82 50.07 22.85
C GLU A 142 -25.11 50.89 22.98
N ALA A 143 -26.27 50.24 23.03
CA ALA A 143 -27.55 50.91 23.24
C ALA A 143 -27.61 51.63 24.61
N ASP A 144 -27.11 50.97 25.66
CA ASP A 144 -27.03 51.55 27.00
C ASP A 144 -26.07 52.77 27.03
N ALA A 145 -24.92 52.68 26.36
CA ALA A 145 -23.97 53.78 26.25
C ALA A 145 -24.56 55.00 25.54
N ILE A 146 -25.32 54.79 24.46
CA ILE A 146 -26.05 55.85 23.75
C ILE A 146 -27.08 56.49 24.67
N ALA A 147 -27.85 55.69 25.41
CA ALA A 147 -28.85 56.19 26.33
C ALA A 147 -28.25 57.03 27.48
N GLU A 148 -27.12 56.60 28.06
CA GLU A 148 -26.41 57.35 29.09
C GLU A 148 -25.77 58.63 28.54
N GLU A 149 -25.28 58.61 27.30
CA GLU A 149 -24.77 59.80 26.63
C GLU A 149 -25.88 60.86 26.45
N ASP A 150 -27.08 60.46 26.05
CA ASP A 150 -28.21 61.38 25.90
C ASP A 150 -28.64 61.98 27.25
N LYS A 151 -28.62 61.18 28.33
CA LYS A 151 -28.83 61.68 29.70
C LYS A 151 -27.75 62.69 30.12
N ALA A 152 -26.49 62.43 29.79
CA ALA A 152 -25.39 63.36 30.08
C ALA A 152 -25.53 64.68 29.32
N LYS A 153 -25.92 64.62 28.03
CA LYS A 153 -26.21 65.82 27.22
C LYS A 153 -27.37 66.63 27.79
N ALA A 154 -28.44 65.96 28.24
CA ALA A 154 -29.57 66.62 28.88
C ALA A 154 -29.17 67.31 30.20
N ALA A 155 -28.41 66.63 31.06
CA ALA A 155 -27.92 67.21 32.32
C ALA A 155 -26.96 68.39 32.09
N GLU A 156 -26.12 68.33 31.05
CA GLU A 156 -25.27 69.46 30.66
C GLU A 156 -26.08 70.66 30.16
N ALA A 157 -27.16 70.43 29.42
CA ALA A 157 -28.06 71.49 28.99
C ALA A 157 -28.73 72.18 30.21
N GLU A 158 -29.22 71.40 31.19
CA GLU A 158 -29.77 71.93 32.44
C GLU A 158 -28.74 72.77 33.23
N ALA A 159 -27.48 72.30 33.29
CA ALA A 159 -26.40 73.05 33.94
C ALA A 159 -26.12 74.40 33.26
N LYS A 160 -26.12 74.43 31.92
CA LYS A 160 -25.96 75.67 31.13
C LYS A 160 -27.13 76.63 31.34
N GLU A 161 -28.36 76.12 31.43
CA GLU A 161 -29.53 76.95 31.74
C GLU A 161 -29.45 77.53 33.16
N ALA A 162 -28.98 76.77 34.14
CA ALA A 162 -28.78 77.23 35.51
C ALA A 162 -27.60 78.19 35.68
N GLU A 163 -26.62 78.18 34.77
CA GLU A 163 -25.46 79.08 34.77
C GLU A 163 -25.86 80.53 34.46
N ALA A 164 -26.81 80.74 33.55
CA ALA A 164 -27.25 82.07 33.13
C ALA A 164 -27.76 82.98 34.28
N PRO A 165 -28.70 82.54 35.16
CA PRO A 165 -29.14 83.36 36.29
C PRO A 165 -28.03 83.57 37.33
N PHE A 166 -27.11 82.61 37.50
CA PHE A 166 -25.97 82.75 38.40
C PHE A 166 -25.00 83.82 37.91
N LYS A 167 -24.63 83.79 36.62
CA LYS A 167 -23.80 84.83 35.98
C LYS A 167 -24.45 86.21 36.08
N ALA A 168 -25.75 86.32 35.76
CA ALA A 168 -26.48 87.58 35.87
C ALA A 168 -26.48 88.14 37.31
N ALA A 169 -26.65 87.27 38.31
CA ALA A 169 -26.59 87.68 39.71
C ALA A 169 -25.16 88.06 40.16
N GLN A 170 -24.12 87.40 39.64
CA GLN A 170 -22.72 87.78 39.87
C GLN A 170 -22.41 89.17 39.29
N GLU A 171 -22.85 89.46 38.06
CA GLU A 171 -22.70 90.79 37.46
C GLU A 171 -23.43 91.87 38.27
N GLU A 172 -24.59 91.55 38.86
CA GLU A 172 -25.33 92.47 39.73
C GLU A 172 -24.55 92.76 41.03
N VAL A 173 -23.95 91.72 41.64
CA VAL A 173 -23.07 91.87 42.81
C VAL A 173 -21.86 92.74 42.48
N GLU A 174 -21.20 92.50 41.34
CA GLU A 174 -20.05 93.32 40.91
C GLU A 174 -20.43 94.79 40.71
N LYS A 175 -21.57 95.07 40.07
CA LYS A 175 -22.10 96.43 39.90
C LYS A 175 -22.43 97.08 41.25
N ALA A 176 -23.08 96.36 42.15
CA ALA A 176 -23.43 96.87 43.47
C ALA A 176 -22.18 97.12 44.34
N LEU A 177 -21.16 96.27 44.22
CA LEU A 177 -19.88 96.42 44.90
C LEU A 177 -19.12 97.65 44.38
N ALA A 178 -19.11 97.85 43.07
CA ALA A 178 -18.54 99.05 42.46
C ALA A 178 -19.26 100.33 42.92
N ALA A 179 -20.59 100.30 43.06
CA ALA A 179 -21.38 101.42 43.59
C ALA A 179 -21.07 101.69 45.07
N VAL A 180 -20.95 100.66 45.92
CA VAL A 180 -20.50 100.84 47.32
C VAL A 180 -19.14 101.50 47.34
N LYS A 181 -18.18 101.01 46.55
CA LYS A 181 -16.84 101.58 46.48
C LYS A 181 -16.84 103.04 46.03
N ALA A 182 -17.64 103.40 45.01
CA ALA A 182 -17.77 104.78 44.55
C ALA A 182 -18.36 105.71 45.63
N GLU A 183 -19.36 105.25 46.39
CA GLU A 183 -19.94 106.01 47.50
C GLU A 183 -18.99 106.11 48.71
N GLU A 184 -18.19 105.07 48.98
CA GLU A 184 -17.11 105.11 50.00
C GLU A 184 -16.03 106.13 49.60
N ASP A 185 -15.60 106.10 48.35
CA ASP A 185 -14.62 107.05 47.80
C ASP A 185 -15.17 108.49 47.84
N ALA A 186 -16.44 108.72 47.49
CA ALA A 186 -17.08 110.04 47.54
C ALA A 186 -17.26 110.56 48.98
N TYR A 187 -17.67 109.71 49.91
CA TYR A 187 -17.79 110.06 51.33
C TYR A 187 -16.42 110.41 51.93
N ASN A 188 -15.39 109.62 51.62
CA ASN A 188 -14.02 109.86 52.06
C ASN A 188 -13.46 111.15 51.43
N ALA A 189 -13.66 111.38 50.12
CA ALA A 189 -13.24 112.60 49.45
C ALA A 189 -13.90 113.85 50.05
N LYS A 190 -15.20 113.82 50.33
CA LYS A 190 -15.92 114.92 50.99
C LYS A 190 -15.44 115.15 52.44
N THR A 191 -15.09 114.08 53.14
CA THR A 191 -14.48 114.15 54.48
C THR A 191 -13.12 114.84 54.43
N GLU A 192 -12.26 114.47 53.48
CA GLU A 192 -10.94 115.09 53.29
C GLU A 192 -11.05 116.54 52.80
N GLU A 193 -12.00 116.86 51.92
CA GLU A 193 -12.29 118.23 51.49
C GLU A 193 -12.72 119.12 52.65
N LEU A 194 -13.67 118.66 53.48
CA LEU A 194 -14.14 119.40 54.65
C LEU A 194 -13.05 119.55 55.72
N LYS A 195 -12.20 118.53 55.93
CA LYS A 195 -11.00 118.64 56.78
C LYS A 195 -10.01 119.69 56.26
N ALA A 196 -9.74 119.70 54.95
CA ALA A 196 -8.87 120.69 54.33
C ALA A 196 -9.44 122.12 54.44
N GLN A 197 -10.75 122.30 54.24
CA GLN A 197 -11.44 123.60 54.39
C GLN A 197 -11.49 124.08 55.85
N ALA A 198 -11.61 123.16 56.81
CA ALA A 198 -11.54 123.44 58.25
C ALA A 198 -10.15 123.92 58.71
N ALA A 199 -9.11 123.69 57.90
CA ALA A 199 -7.74 124.17 58.09
C ALA A 199 -7.43 125.48 57.34
N SER A 200 -8.44 126.19 56.80
CA SER A 200 -8.23 127.42 56.02
C SER A 200 -7.97 128.69 56.87
N ASP A 201 -7.25 129.66 56.31
CA ASP A 201 -6.84 130.92 56.98
C ASP A 201 -7.99 131.90 57.29
N SER A 202 -9.21 131.64 56.81
CA SER A 202 -10.38 132.49 57.06
C SER A 202 -11.20 131.94 58.23
N VAL A 203 -11.19 132.62 59.38
CA VAL A 203 -11.85 132.21 60.64
C VAL A 203 -13.33 131.84 60.45
N VAL A 204 -14.07 132.58 59.62
CA VAL A 204 -15.50 132.32 59.35
C VAL A 204 -15.68 131.07 58.47
N LYS A 205 -14.82 130.87 57.47
CA LYS A 205 -14.88 129.69 56.59
C LYS A 205 -14.42 128.43 57.30
N ALA A 206 -13.35 128.51 58.11
CA ALA A 206 -12.84 127.41 58.92
C ALA A 206 -13.86 126.96 59.98
N ASN A 207 -14.50 127.89 60.70
CA ASN A 207 -15.54 127.54 61.67
C ASN A 207 -16.79 126.96 61.00
N ARG A 208 -17.21 127.49 59.83
CA ARG A 208 -18.31 126.91 59.05
C ARG A 208 -17.98 125.51 58.54
N ALA A 209 -16.75 125.27 58.07
CA ALA A 209 -16.29 123.97 57.61
C ALA A 209 -16.15 122.95 58.76
N LYS A 210 -15.73 123.37 59.96
CA LYS A 210 -15.73 122.51 61.17
C LYS A 210 -17.14 122.08 61.56
N VAL A 211 -18.09 123.01 61.59
CA VAL A 211 -19.51 122.69 61.84
C VAL A 211 -20.07 121.76 60.74
N SER A 212 -19.71 121.99 59.47
CA SER A 212 -20.10 121.13 58.36
C SER A 212 -19.42 119.75 58.38
N LEU A 213 -18.18 119.64 58.87
CA LEU A 213 -17.45 118.39 59.04
C LEU A 213 -18.05 117.58 60.19
N ASP A 214 -18.29 118.22 61.34
CA ASP A 214 -18.96 117.60 62.48
C ASP A 214 -20.38 117.14 62.09
N ALA A 215 -21.10 117.93 61.27
CA ALA A 215 -22.37 117.52 60.70
C ALA A 215 -22.24 116.34 59.71
N HIS A 216 -21.25 116.36 58.80
CA HIS A 216 -21.03 115.27 57.83
C HIS A 216 -20.59 113.95 58.50
N LEU A 217 -19.85 114.02 59.61
CA LEU A 217 -19.45 112.86 60.41
C LEU A 217 -20.57 112.37 61.35
N ALA A 218 -21.46 113.26 61.81
CA ALA A 218 -22.61 112.91 62.62
C ALA A 218 -23.82 112.43 61.78
N GLU A 219 -23.90 112.83 60.52
CA GLU A 219 -24.94 112.40 59.57
C GLU A 219 -24.66 110.97 59.08
N ASP A 220 -25.63 110.08 59.25
CA ASP A 220 -25.58 108.73 58.66
C ASP A 220 -25.49 108.87 57.13
N PRO A 221 -24.44 108.37 56.45
CA PRO A 221 -24.29 108.51 55.01
C PRO A 221 -25.33 107.64 54.29
N LEU A 222 -26.55 108.18 54.17
CA LEU A 222 -27.70 107.53 53.56
C LEU A 222 -27.38 106.96 52.16
N PRO A 223 -26.63 107.63 51.27
CA PRO A 223 -26.22 107.05 49.98
C PRO A 223 -25.39 105.78 50.13
N LEU A 224 -24.38 105.81 51.01
CA LEU A 224 -23.52 104.66 51.29
C LEU A 224 -24.32 103.51 51.94
N ARG A 225 -25.21 103.82 52.89
CA ARG A 225 -26.09 102.82 53.52
C ARG A 225 -27.02 102.17 52.50
N LYS A 226 -27.59 102.94 51.57
CA LYS A 226 -28.42 102.43 50.46
C LYS A 226 -27.61 101.55 49.49
N ALA A 227 -26.38 101.93 49.17
CA ALA A 227 -25.48 101.12 48.33
C ALA A 227 -25.14 99.79 49.01
N LYS A 228 -24.85 99.80 50.33
CA LYS A 228 -24.57 98.58 51.11
C LYS A 228 -25.78 97.64 51.20
N ILE A 229 -26.99 98.18 51.39
CA ILE A 229 -28.23 97.39 51.37
C ILE A 229 -28.47 96.78 49.97
N THR A 230 -28.19 97.54 48.90
CA THR A 230 -28.28 97.04 47.52
C THR A 230 -27.28 95.91 47.28
N LEU A 231 -26.04 96.05 47.76
CA LEU A 231 -25.03 94.97 47.70
C LEU A 231 -25.46 93.74 48.51
N GLU A 232 -26.03 93.90 49.71
CA GLU A 232 -26.55 92.78 50.50
C GLU A 232 -27.69 92.06 49.76
N ALA A 233 -28.59 92.81 49.12
CA ALA A 233 -29.66 92.24 48.31
C ALA A 233 -29.12 91.51 47.07
N ALA A 234 -28.12 92.07 46.39
CA ALA A 234 -27.44 91.44 45.26
C ALA A 234 -26.74 90.13 45.68
N ASN A 235 -26.04 90.13 46.82
CA ASN A 235 -25.40 88.93 47.38
C ASN A 235 -26.45 87.83 47.68
N LYS A 236 -27.58 88.18 48.30
CA LYS A 236 -28.67 87.22 48.53
C LYS A 236 -29.24 86.63 47.23
N ARG A 237 -29.31 87.42 46.16
CA ARG A 237 -29.73 86.93 44.83
C ARG A 237 -28.69 86.00 44.23
N ALA A 238 -27.40 86.34 44.31
CA ALA A 238 -26.31 85.50 43.85
C ALA A 238 -26.24 84.16 44.61
N ASP A 239 -26.38 84.19 45.93
CA ASP A 239 -26.43 82.96 46.76
C ASP A 239 -27.63 82.08 46.40
N LYS A 240 -28.79 82.67 46.14
CA LYS A 240 -29.99 81.94 45.70
C LYS A 240 -29.82 81.32 44.32
N ALA A 241 -29.10 81.98 43.41
CA ALA A 241 -28.80 81.46 42.08
C ALA A 241 -27.64 80.44 42.07
N ARG A 242 -26.77 80.47 43.08
CA ARG A 242 -25.62 79.57 43.21
C ARG A 242 -26.04 78.13 43.46
N ALA A 243 -26.97 77.89 44.39
CA ALA A 243 -27.42 76.54 44.75
C ALA A 243 -27.96 75.71 43.55
N PRO A 244 -28.88 76.22 42.70
CA PRO A 244 -29.36 75.47 41.54
C PRO A 244 -28.26 75.26 40.49
N PHE A 245 -27.37 76.23 40.28
CA PHE A 245 -26.23 76.06 39.37
C PHE A 245 -25.27 74.96 39.85
N GLN A 246 -24.93 74.95 41.15
CA GLN A 246 -24.06 73.92 41.73
C GLN A 246 -24.70 72.53 41.62
N ALA A 247 -25.99 72.39 41.98
CA ALA A 247 -26.71 71.13 41.89
C ALA A 247 -26.81 70.61 40.44
N ALA A 248 -27.11 71.48 39.47
CA ALA A 248 -27.15 71.11 38.06
C ALA A 248 -25.75 70.74 37.52
N SER A 249 -24.71 71.46 37.93
CA SER A 249 -23.33 71.17 37.53
C SER A 249 -22.85 69.81 38.08
N GLU A 250 -23.14 69.51 39.35
CA GLU A 250 -22.84 68.22 39.97
C GLU A 250 -23.59 67.06 39.29
N LYS A 251 -24.87 67.27 38.95
CA LYS A 251 -25.67 66.30 38.19
C LYS A 251 -25.08 66.05 36.80
N ALA A 252 -24.66 67.10 36.09
CA ALA A 252 -24.02 66.99 34.78
C ALA A 252 -22.69 66.24 34.85
N GLU A 253 -21.85 66.52 35.86
CA GLU A 253 -20.59 65.80 36.06
C GLU A 253 -20.84 64.32 36.38
N ALA A 254 -21.81 64.01 37.25
CA ALA A 254 -22.18 62.64 37.56
C ALA A 254 -22.69 61.90 36.31
N ALA A 255 -23.57 62.51 35.52
CA ALA A 255 -24.09 61.92 34.30
C ALA A 255 -22.98 61.68 33.25
N ARG A 256 -22.01 62.60 33.11
CA ARG A 256 -20.84 62.41 32.24
C ARG A 256 -19.99 61.22 32.67
N LYS A 257 -19.75 61.03 33.98
CA LYS A 257 -18.99 59.87 34.48
C LYS A 257 -19.71 58.55 34.19
N VAL A 258 -21.04 58.52 34.34
CA VAL A 258 -21.84 57.33 34.00
C VAL A 258 -21.79 57.04 32.49
N ALA A 259 -21.96 58.06 31.64
CA ALA A 259 -21.86 57.91 30.19
C ALA A 259 -20.48 57.44 29.74
N GLN A 260 -19.41 57.95 30.36
CA GLN A 260 -18.05 57.48 30.09
C GLN A 260 -17.89 56.00 30.46
N ALA A 261 -18.33 55.60 31.65
CA ALA A 261 -18.26 54.20 32.08
C ALA A 261 -19.06 53.27 31.15
N ALA A 262 -20.26 53.67 30.71
CA ALA A 262 -21.06 52.90 29.78
C ALA A 262 -20.38 52.75 28.41
N ARG A 263 -19.71 53.80 27.90
CA ARG A 263 -18.91 53.73 26.67
C ARG A 263 -17.72 52.77 26.80
N GLU A 264 -17.00 52.82 27.91
CA GLU A 264 -15.87 51.92 28.18
C GLU A 264 -16.34 50.45 28.24
N GLU A 265 -17.51 50.20 28.85
CA GLU A 265 -18.13 48.87 28.86
C GLU A 265 -18.56 48.42 27.46
N ALA A 266 -19.20 49.29 26.67
CA ALA A 266 -19.58 48.98 25.29
C ALA A 266 -18.36 48.64 24.42
N GLU A 267 -17.26 49.39 24.55
CA GLU A 267 -16.02 49.10 23.84
C GLU A 267 -15.41 47.76 24.28
N ALA A 268 -15.41 47.46 25.59
CA ALA A 268 -14.95 46.17 26.10
C ALA A 268 -15.77 45.02 25.53
N LYS A 269 -17.10 45.15 25.47
CA LYS A 269 -18.00 44.13 24.90
C LYS A 269 -17.83 43.98 23.39
N ALA A 270 -17.57 45.07 22.66
CA ALA A 270 -17.26 45.00 21.24
C ALA A 270 -15.97 44.20 20.98
N ARG A 271 -14.91 44.44 21.76
CA ARG A 271 -13.65 43.68 21.66
C ARG A 271 -13.84 42.19 21.99
N GLU A 272 -14.63 41.88 23.02
CA GLU A 272 -14.98 40.49 23.35
C GLU A 272 -15.72 39.80 22.18
N ALA A 273 -16.67 40.50 21.55
CA ALA A 273 -17.43 39.99 20.41
C ALA A 273 -16.55 39.77 19.18
N GLU A 274 -15.61 40.68 18.89
CA GLU A 274 -14.66 40.52 17.79
C GLU A 274 -13.73 39.31 18.01
N SER A 275 -13.17 39.17 19.21
CA SER A 275 -12.34 38.01 19.58
C SER A 275 -13.12 36.70 19.43
N ALA A 276 -14.39 36.68 19.85
CA ALA A 276 -15.28 35.53 19.69
C ALA A 276 -15.50 35.15 18.21
N ARG A 277 -15.72 36.14 17.35
CA ARG A 277 -15.88 35.93 15.89
C ARG A 277 -14.61 35.37 15.26
N GLN A 278 -13.44 35.87 15.65
CA GLN A 278 -12.17 35.34 15.19
C GLN A 278 -11.98 33.88 15.63
N ALA A 279 -12.30 33.56 16.89
CA ALA A 279 -12.25 32.20 17.41
C ALA A 279 -13.23 31.25 16.66
N ALA A 280 -14.45 31.71 16.37
CA ALA A 280 -15.42 30.95 15.59
C ALA A 280 -14.93 30.70 14.15
N SER A 281 -14.33 31.70 13.50
CA SER A 281 -13.73 31.54 12.17
C SER A 281 -12.58 30.52 12.17
N ALA A 282 -11.70 30.59 13.16
CA ALA A 282 -10.59 29.64 13.29
C ALA A 282 -11.09 28.21 13.57
N ALA A 283 -12.13 28.06 14.40
CA ALA A 283 -12.74 26.76 14.67
C ALA A 283 -13.41 26.17 13.42
N ARG A 284 -14.09 26.98 12.60
CA ARG A 284 -14.64 26.55 11.30
C ARG A 284 -13.55 26.05 10.36
N GLU A 285 -12.45 26.79 10.24
CA GLU A 285 -11.33 26.40 9.37
C GLU A 285 -10.72 25.07 9.84
N GLN A 286 -10.53 24.89 11.15
CA GLN A 286 -10.06 23.61 11.70
C GLN A 286 -11.03 22.46 11.45
N ALA A 287 -12.34 22.69 11.56
CA ALA A 287 -13.35 21.69 11.26
C ALA A 287 -13.33 21.30 9.77
N GLU A 288 -13.16 22.26 8.86
CA GLU A 288 -13.03 22.01 7.42
C GLU A 288 -11.77 21.20 7.10
N GLN A 289 -10.62 21.57 7.68
CA GLN A 289 -9.36 20.84 7.53
C GLN A 289 -9.49 19.40 8.06
N ALA A 290 -10.11 19.21 9.23
CA ALA A 290 -10.34 17.88 9.80
C ALA A 290 -11.25 17.02 8.91
N ARG A 291 -12.33 17.60 8.35
CA ARG A 291 -13.19 16.92 7.37
C ARG A 291 -12.44 16.51 6.11
N ALA A 292 -11.63 17.41 5.53
CA ALA A 292 -10.82 17.08 4.36
C ALA A 292 -9.82 15.95 4.66
N ALA A 293 -9.17 15.98 5.83
CA ALA A 293 -8.26 14.94 6.27
C ALA A 293 -8.96 13.59 6.51
N ALA A 294 -10.20 13.60 7.01
CA ALA A 294 -11.03 12.40 7.18
C ALA A 294 -11.43 11.79 5.82
N VAL A 295 -11.87 12.61 4.86
CA VAL A 295 -12.19 12.16 3.50
C VAL A 295 -10.96 11.54 2.83
N ALA A 296 -9.81 12.23 2.86
CA ALA A 296 -8.57 11.72 2.27
C ALA A 296 -8.13 10.39 2.92
N ALA A 297 -8.27 10.25 4.25
CA ALA A 297 -7.93 9.02 4.94
C ALA A 297 -8.88 7.87 4.57
N ARG A 298 -10.18 8.14 4.40
CA ARG A 298 -11.15 7.15 3.94
C ARG A 298 -10.84 6.66 2.52
N GLU A 299 -10.50 7.57 1.60
CA GLU A 299 -10.10 7.21 0.24
C GLU A 299 -8.84 6.33 0.24
N GLN A 300 -7.84 6.68 1.05
CA GLN A 300 -6.62 5.87 1.21
C GLN A 300 -6.91 4.49 1.81
N ALA A 301 -7.79 4.40 2.81
CA ALA A 301 -8.20 3.14 3.40
C ALA A 301 -8.95 2.26 2.38
N GLU A 302 -9.83 2.84 1.57
CA GLU A 302 -10.54 2.12 0.51
C GLU A 302 -9.60 1.59 -0.58
N GLN A 303 -8.63 2.41 -1.01
CA GLN A 303 -7.59 1.99 -1.96
C GLN A 303 -6.72 0.87 -1.38
N ALA A 304 -6.30 0.98 -0.11
CA ALA A 304 -5.52 -0.06 0.55
C ALA A 304 -6.31 -1.37 0.68
N ARG A 305 -7.61 -1.30 1.01
CA ARG A 305 -8.49 -2.47 1.05
C ARG A 305 -8.65 -3.12 -0.32
N ALA A 306 -8.86 -2.34 -1.37
CA ALA A 306 -8.94 -2.86 -2.74
C ALA A 306 -7.62 -3.53 -3.16
N ALA A 307 -6.48 -2.92 -2.86
CA ALA A 307 -5.16 -3.48 -3.14
C ALA A 307 -4.90 -4.79 -2.35
N ALA A 308 -5.31 -4.85 -1.08
CA ALA A 308 -5.20 -6.05 -0.26
C ALA A 308 -6.07 -7.20 -0.79
N VAL A 309 -7.32 -6.92 -1.20
CA VAL A 309 -8.20 -7.92 -1.83
C VAL A 309 -7.59 -8.43 -3.13
N ALA A 310 -7.12 -7.54 -4.00
CA ALA A 310 -6.48 -7.94 -5.25
C ALA A 310 -5.23 -8.80 -5.02
N ALA A 311 -4.38 -8.43 -4.06
CA ALA A 311 -3.20 -9.20 -3.69
C ALA A 311 -3.55 -10.59 -3.14
N ARG A 312 -4.61 -10.69 -2.32
CA ARG A 312 -5.12 -11.97 -1.81
C ARG A 312 -5.65 -12.85 -2.93
N GLU A 313 -6.45 -12.32 -3.84
CA GLU A 313 -6.98 -13.06 -4.98
C GLU A 313 -5.85 -13.58 -5.89
N GLU A 314 -4.85 -12.74 -6.16
CA GLU A 314 -3.66 -13.13 -6.92
C GLU A 314 -2.87 -14.22 -6.20
N ALA A 315 -2.60 -14.06 -4.91
CA ALA A 315 -1.86 -15.06 -4.13
C ALA A 315 -2.57 -16.42 -4.12
N VAL A 316 -3.91 -16.45 -3.97
CA VAL A 316 -4.70 -17.68 -4.05
C VAL A 316 -4.57 -18.34 -5.42
N ARG A 317 -4.71 -17.57 -6.51
CA ARG A 317 -4.55 -18.10 -7.88
C ARG A 317 -3.16 -18.68 -8.11
N VAL A 318 -2.11 -17.98 -7.66
CA VAL A 318 -0.73 -18.44 -7.78
C VAL A 318 -0.50 -19.73 -6.99
N ARG A 319 -1.06 -19.83 -5.78
CA ARG A 319 -0.98 -21.05 -4.97
C ARG A 319 -1.68 -22.23 -5.64
N GLU A 320 -2.92 -22.06 -6.09
CA GLU A 320 -3.68 -23.10 -6.78
C GLU A 320 -2.94 -23.59 -8.04
N ALA A 321 -2.37 -22.67 -8.82
CA ALA A 321 -1.57 -23.02 -10.00
C ALA A 321 -0.28 -23.77 -9.63
N ALA A 322 0.41 -23.37 -8.57
CA ALA A 322 1.62 -24.03 -8.11
C ALA A 322 1.34 -25.44 -7.55
N GLU A 323 0.27 -25.61 -6.78
CA GLU A 323 -0.20 -26.90 -6.28
C GLU A 323 -0.56 -27.85 -7.43
N ALA A 324 -1.27 -27.35 -8.46
CA ALA A 324 -1.59 -28.12 -9.67
C ALA A 324 -0.33 -28.55 -10.43
N ALA A 325 0.60 -27.62 -10.67
CA ALA A 325 1.87 -27.91 -11.36
C ALA A 325 2.71 -28.95 -10.59
N ARG A 326 2.70 -28.89 -9.25
CA ARG A 326 3.36 -29.89 -8.40
C ARG A 326 2.69 -31.26 -8.52
N ALA A 327 1.37 -31.32 -8.51
CA ALA A 327 0.64 -32.58 -8.68
C ALA A 327 0.96 -33.22 -10.04
N GLU A 328 0.97 -32.43 -11.12
CA GLU A 328 1.34 -32.89 -12.46
C GLU A 328 2.79 -33.37 -12.53
N ALA A 329 3.74 -32.63 -11.93
CA ALA A 329 5.14 -33.01 -11.92
C ALA A 329 5.40 -34.30 -11.13
N VAL A 330 4.72 -34.51 -10.01
CA VAL A 330 4.79 -35.76 -9.24
C VAL A 330 4.24 -36.92 -10.06
N ALA A 331 3.09 -36.75 -10.72
CA ALA A 331 2.51 -37.78 -11.58
C ALA A 331 3.43 -38.13 -12.77
N ALA A 332 4.05 -37.12 -13.39
CA ALA A 332 5.02 -37.33 -14.46
C ALA A 332 6.26 -38.10 -13.99
N ARG A 333 6.76 -37.82 -12.77
CA ARG A 333 7.87 -38.57 -12.17
C ARG A 333 7.49 -40.02 -11.90
N GLU A 334 6.30 -40.26 -11.33
CA GLU A 334 5.82 -41.63 -11.09
C GLU A 334 5.71 -42.44 -12.38
N GLN A 335 5.18 -41.83 -13.45
CA GLN A 335 5.13 -42.48 -14.76
C GLN A 335 6.53 -42.75 -15.33
N ALA A 336 7.46 -41.78 -15.23
CA ALA A 336 8.82 -41.96 -15.73
C ALA A 336 9.59 -43.08 -14.98
N VAL A 337 9.37 -43.20 -13.66
CA VAL A 337 9.90 -44.31 -12.86
C VAL A 337 9.35 -45.66 -13.34
N GLU A 338 8.07 -45.72 -13.67
CA GLU A 338 7.44 -46.94 -14.19
C GLU A 338 7.96 -47.30 -15.59
N ASP A 339 8.07 -46.32 -16.49
CA ASP A 339 8.67 -46.48 -17.82
C ASP A 339 10.11 -47.03 -17.71
N ARG A 340 10.91 -46.52 -16.76
CA ARG A 340 12.26 -47.03 -16.50
C ARG A 340 12.24 -48.49 -16.07
N LYS A 341 11.39 -48.86 -15.11
CA LYS A 341 11.27 -50.26 -14.67
C LYS A 341 10.89 -51.20 -15.81
N GLN A 342 9.97 -50.78 -16.67
CA GLN A 342 9.56 -51.56 -17.83
C GLN A 342 10.70 -51.70 -18.85
N ALA A 343 11.47 -50.63 -19.08
CA ALA A 343 12.64 -50.68 -19.97
C ALA A 343 13.76 -51.57 -19.40
N GLU A 344 14.04 -51.49 -18.10
CA GLU A 344 14.98 -52.38 -17.39
C GLU A 344 14.56 -53.85 -17.51
N ALA A 345 13.25 -54.14 -17.33
CA ALA A 345 12.72 -55.50 -17.51
C ALA A 345 12.82 -55.99 -18.96
N ALA A 346 12.51 -55.14 -19.94
CA ALA A 346 12.63 -55.47 -21.35
C ALA A 346 14.10 -55.74 -21.76
N ARG A 347 15.05 -54.99 -21.19
CA ARG A 347 16.47 -55.26 -21.35
C ARG A 347 16.86 -56.62 -20.77
N GLY A 348 16.44 -56.93 -19.55
CA GLY A 348 16.71 -58.24 -18.95
C GLY A 348 16.19 -59.39 -19.83
N ALA A 349 14.98 -59.26 -20.37
CA ALA A 349 14.42 -60.24 -21.30
C ALA A 349 15.21 -60.35 -22.62
N ALA A 350 15.72 -59.23 -23.15
CA ALA A 350 16.54 -59.22 -24.36
C ALA A 350 17.92 -59.85 -24.13
N GLU A 351 18.55 -59.60 -22.97
CA GLU A 351 19.81 -60.23 -22.55
C GLU A 351 19.63 -61.76 -22.42
N GLU A 352 18.52 -62.23 -21.82
CA GLU A 352 18.19 -63.66 -21.77
C GLU A 352 17.95 -64.27 -23.15
N ALA A 353 17.25 -63.57 -24.04
CA ALA A 353 16.99 -64.04 -25.41
C ALA A 353 18.27 -64.17 -26.22
N LYS A 354 19.20 -63.21 -26.07
CA LYS A 354 20.54 -63.27 -26.66
C LYS A 354 21.33 -64.46 -26.14
N ALA A 355 21.36 -64.69 -24.83
CA ALA A 355 22.05 -65.85 -24.26
C ALA A 355 21.53 -67.17 -24.83
N ARG A 356 20.20 -67.33 -24.97
CA ARG A 356 19.59 -68.51 -25.61
C ARG A 356 19.95 -68.63 -27.09
N ALA A 357 20.06 -67.52 -27.80
CA ALA A 357 20.44 -67.52 -29.21
C ALA A 357 21.92 -67.91 -29.40
N GLU A 358 22.81 -67.40 -28.55
CA GLU A 358 24.23 -67.78 -28.51
C GLU A 358 24.39 -69.28 -28.18
N GLU A 359 23.62 -69.80 -27.21
CA GLU A 359 23.57 -71.24 -26.92
C GLU A 359 23.08 -72.07 -28.11
N ALA A 360 22.07 -71.59 -28.84
CA ALA A 360 21.55 -72.27 -30.03
C ALA A 360 22.57 -72.29 -31.18
N VAL A 361 23.35 -71.23 -31.35
CA VAL A 361 24.47 -71.19 -32.31
C VAL A 361 25.54 -72.21 -31.93
N ALA A 362 25.93 -72.27 -30.66
CA ALA A 362 26.90 -73.26 -30.19
C ALA A 362 26.42 -74.70 -30.41
N ALA A 363 25.14 -74.98 -30.15
CA ALA A 363 24.54 -76.29 -30.41
C ALA A 363 24.49 -76.63 -31.91
N ALA A 364 24.14 -75.66 -32.77
CA ALA A 364 24.11 -75.87 -34.21
C ALA A 364 25.51 -76.11 -34.79
N GLN A 365 26.51 -75.38 -34.33
CA GLN A 365 27.93 -75.59 -34.69
C GLN A 365 28.43 -76.97 -34.28
N ALA A 366 28.06 -77.44 -33.08
CA ALA A 366 28.36 -78.79 -32.65
C ALA A 366 27.72 -79.84 -33.57
N ALA A 367 26.46 -79.67 -33.96
CA ALA A 367 25.78 -80.57 -34.89
C ALA A 367 26.41 -80.58 -36.29
N VAL A 368 26.88 -79.43 -36.80
CA VAL A 368 27.64 -79.35 -38.05
C VAL A 368 28.96 -80.11 -37.92
N ALA A 369 29.70 -79.92 -36.83
CA ALA A 369 30.95 -80.63 -36.58
C ALA A 369 30.75 -82.15 -36.48
N GLU A 370 29.68 -82.61 -35.84
CA GLU A 370 29.31 -84.03 -35.78
C GLU A 370 28.94 -84.59 -37.16
N ALA A 371 28.17 -83.85 -37.95
CA ALA A 371 27.79 -84.25 -39.31
C ALA A 371 28.99 -84.30 -40.26
N GLU A 372 29.91 -83.35 -40.15
CA GLU A 372 31.17 -83.33 -40.91
C GLU A 372 32.10 -84.47 -40.48
N ALA A 373 32.22 -84.75 -39.17
CA ALA A 373 32.99 -85.88 -38.67
C ALA A 373 32.43 -87.22 -39.15
N PHE A 374 31.11 -87.41 -39.12
CA PHE A 374 30.45 -88.61 -39.66
C PHE A 374 30.68 -88.78 -41.16
N LEU A 375 30.64 -87.67 -41.91
CA LEU A 375 30.94 -87.68 -43.33
C LEU A 375 32.40 -88.05 -43.62
N GLU A 376 33.35 -87.54 -42.83
CA GLU A 376 34.77 -87.88 -42.95
C GLU A 376 35.06 -89.33 -42.55
N GLU A 377 34.41 -89.86 -41.51
CA GLU A 377 34.50 -91.28 -41.13
C GLU A 377 34.00 -92.21 -42.25
N LEU A 378 32.87 -91.87 -42.87
CA LEU A 378 32.34 -92.59 -44.03
C LEU A 378 33.29 -92.55 -45.24
N LYS A 379 34.05 -91.47 -45.42
CA LYS A 379 35.07 -91.36 -46.47
C LYS A 379 36.35 -92.14 -46.15
N ALA A 380 36.70 -92.25 -44.86
CA ALA A 380 37.94 -92.87 -44.40
C ALA A 380 37.85 -94.41 -44.25
N ASN A 381 36.64 -94.98 -44.16
CA ASN A 381 36.47 -96.42 -43.96
C ASN A 381 36.79 -97.22 -45.25
N PRO A 382 37.85 -98.06 -45.27
CA PRO A 382 38.32 -98.71 -46.49
C PRO A 382 37.45 -99.90 -46.96
N GLY A 383 36.32 -100.17 -46.28
CA GLY A 383 35.35 -101.21 -46.66
C GLY A 383 34.22 -100.74 -47.59
N SER A 384 34.09 -99.43 -47.83
CA SER A 384 33.09 -98.89 -48.77
C SER A 384 33.71 -98.67 -50.15
N GLY A 385 33.32 -99.51 -51.11
CA GLY A 385 33.19 -99.17 -52.53
C GLY A 385 34.04 -98.01 -53.08
N HIS A 386 35.37 -98.15 -53.15
CA HIS A 386 36.25 -97.10 -53.69
C HIS A 386 35.88 -96.69 -55.11
N GLY A 387 35.28 -97.59 -55.91
CA GLY A 387 34.75 -97.30 -57.23
C GLY A 387 33.51 -96.39 -57.19
N ALA A 388 32.58 -96.63 -56.26
CA ALA A 388 31.39 -95.81 -56.07
C ALA A 388 31.72 -94.42 -55.52
N LEU A 389 32.66 -94.32 -54.56
CA LEU A 389 33.14 -93.04 -54.05
C LEU A 389 33.79 -92.19 -55.15
N TRP A 390 34.64 -92.78 -55.99
CA TRP A 390 35.24 -92.08 -57.13
C TRP A 390 34.22 -91.63 -58.19
N TRP A 391 33.25 -92.48 -58.51
CA TRP A 391 32.19 -92.14 -59.48
C TRP A 391 31.27 -91.03 -58.96
N ILE A 392 30.91 -91.08 -57.68
CA ILE A 392 30.07 -90.07 -57.03
C ILE A 392 30.83 -88.76 -56.87
N ASP A 393 32.12 -88.78 -56.50
CA ASP A 393 32.94 -87.57 -56.39
C ASP A 393 33.15 -86.90 -57.76
N ARG A 394 33.30 -87.71 -58.82
CA ARG A 394 33.32 -87.24 -60.21
C ARG A 394 31.98 -86.64 -60.66
N GLU A 395 30.85 -87.30 -60.41
CA GLU A 395 29.53 -86.75 -60.74
C GLU A 395 29.21 -85.49 -59.94
N LEU A 396 29.62 -85.43 -58.68
CA LEU A 396 29.43 -84.26 -57.84
C LEU A 396 30.30 -83.10 -58.30
N THR A 397 31.52 -83.36 -58.73
CA THR A 397 32.40 -82.33 -59.32
C THR A 397 31.79 -81.78 -60.62
N GLU A 398 31.21 -82.64 -61.46
CA GLU A 398 30.41 -82.24 -62.63
C GLU A 398 29.20 -81.38 -62.23
N LYS A 399 28.39 -81.82 -61.26
CA LYS A 399 27.21 -81.06 -60.80
C LYS A 399 27.59 -79.72 -60.16
N LYS A 400 28.68 -79.66 -59.39
CA LYS A 400 29.22 -78.42 -58.80
C LYS A 400 29.74 -77.45 -59.85
N LYS A 401 30.15 -77.94 -61.03
CA LYS A 401 30.55 -77.12 -62.19
C LYS A 401 29.40 -76.29 -62.77
N TYR A 402 28.16 -76.73 -62.55
CA TYR A 402 26.93 -76.10 -63.05
C TYR A 402 26.05 -75.51 -61.95
N MET A 403 26.55 -75.42 -60.71
CA MET A 403 25.83 -74.84 -59.57
C MET A 403 26.37 -73.43 -59.26
N PRO A 404 25.52 -72.45 -58.89
CA PRO A 404 26.00 -71.11 -58.52
C PRO A 404 26.93 -71.17 -57.31
N VAL A 405 28.00 -70.35 -57.33
CA VAL A 405 29.07 -70.34 -56.31
C VAL A 405 28.52 -70.08 -54.90
N SER A 406 27.43 -69.32 -54.78
CA SER A 406 26.71 -69.08 -53.52
C SER A 406 26.05 -70.32 -52.89
N LYS A 407 26.03 -71.46 -53.60
CA LYS A 407 25.50 -72.75 -53.12
C LYS A 407 26.55 -73.87 -53.17
N GLY A 408 27.85 -73.53 -53.15
CA GLY A 408 28.95 -74.51 -53.13
C GLY A 408 29.44 -74.99 -54.50
N GLY A 409 29.14 -74.25 -55.58
CA GLY A 409 29.67 -74.48 -56.92
C GLY A 409 31.12 -74.01 -57.09
N ILE A 410 31.86 -74.63 -58.02
CA ILE A 410 33.29 -74.36 -58.25
C ILE A 410 33.42 -73.37 -59.42
N ARG A 411 34.16 -72.27 -59.21
CA ARG A 411 34.43 -71.29 -60.28
C ARG A 411 35.35 -71.95 -61.31
N ASN A 412 34.87 -72.11 -62.55
CA ASN A 412 35.66 -72.65 -63.66
C ASN A 412 36.89 -71.81 -63.96
#